data_AF-A0A1H4K0W7-F1
#
_entry.id   AF-A0A1H4K0W7-F1
#
_cell.length_a   1.000
_cell.length_b   1.000
_cell.length_c   1.000
_cell.angle_alpha   90.00
_cell.angle_beta   90.00
_cell.angle_gamma   90.00
#
_symmetry.space_group_name_H-M   'P 1'
#
loop_
_entity.id
_entity.type
_entity.pdbx_description
1 polymer ?
#
loop_
_entity_poly.entity_id
_entity_poly.type
_entity_poly.pdbx_seq_one_letter_code
_entity_poly.pdbx_strand_id
1 'polypeptide(L)'
;MPGGTLHAKRIDHNNSEVFLQSDGERSSLQVVKTTELLLAAARHSSAVSFDVFYGSLASIGSYVALTTSETDAIAEDLSLSFA
;
A
#
# COMPACT_ATOMS: atom_id res chain seq x y z
N MET A 1 -7.75 -5.55 11.67
CA MET A 1 -6.44 -5.95 12.26
C MET A 1 -6.08 -4.99 13.41
N PRO A 2 -5.12 -5.24 14.33
CA PRO A 2 -4.62 -4.18 15.23
C PRO A 2 -4.11 -3.01 14.36
N GLY A 3 -4.48 -1.78 14.74
CA GLY A 3 -4.56 -0.62 13.84
C GLY A 3 -3.23 -0.01 13.39
N GLY A 4 -2.60 -0.61 12.38
CA GLY A 4 -1.46 -0.03 11.66
C GLY A 4 -1.84 0.75 10.40
N THR A 5 -0.93 1.61 9.93
CA THR A 5 -1.01 2.27 8.62
C THR A 5 -0.28 1.41 7.59
N LEU A 6 -0.90 1.16 6.44
CA LEU A 6 -0.24 0.42 5.34
C LEU A 6 0.63 1.38 4.55
N HIS A 7 1.85 0.98 4.25
CA HIS A 7 2.79 1.80 3.51
C HIS A 7 3.18 1.10 2.23
N ALA A 8 3.32 1.88 1.17
CA ALA A 8 3.78 1.41 -0.12
C ALA A 8 4.99 2.24 -0.57
N LYS A 9 6.02 1.56 -1.03
CA LYS A 9 7.20 2.15 -1.64
C LYS A 9 7.43 1.56 -3.01
N ARG A 10 7.55 2.39 -4.04
CA ARG A 10 7.96 1.90 -5.36
C ARG A 10 9.46 1.59 -5.36
N ILE A 11 9.84 0.35 -5.62
CA ILE A 11 11.26 -0.05 -5.63
C ILE A 11 11.83 -0.08 -7.06
N ASP A 12 10.99 -0.42 -8.04
CA ASP A 12 11.32 -0.35 -9.47
C ASP A 12 10.07 -0.07 -10.32
N HIS A 13 10.15 -0.21 -11.64
CA HIS A 13 9.02 0.08 -12.52
C HIS A 13 7.82 -0.88 -12.31
N ASN A 14 8.09 -2.13 -11.94
CA ASN A 14 7.12 -3.22 -11.89
C ASN A 14 6.77 -3.62 -10.46
N ASN A 15 7.62 -3.33 -9.48
CA ASN A 15 7.49 -3.81 -8.12
C ASN A 15 7.36 -2.67 -7.11
N SER A 16 6.48 -2.91 -6.14
CA SER A 16 6.29 -2.07 -4.96
C SER A 16 6.44 -2.92 -3.71
N GLU A 17 7.15 -2.36 -2.74
CA GLU A 17 7.28 -2.88 -1.38
C GLU A 17 6.11 -2.38 -0.55
N VAL A 18 5.43 -3.28 0.15
CA VAL A 18 4.30 -2.98 1.03
C VAL A 18 4.59 -3.49 2.44
N PHE A 19 4.26 -2.70 3.45
CA PHE A 19 4.46 -3.08 4.85
C PHE A 19 3.50 -2.33 5.78
N LEU A 20 3.24 -2.86 6.96
CA LEU A 20 2.48 -2.17 8.00
C LEU A 20 3.42 -1.42 8.94
N GLN A 21 2.99 -0.23 9.38
CA GLN A 21 3.63 0.53 10.45
C GLN A 21 2.61 0.82 11.55
N SER A 22 2.89 0.39 12.77
CA SER A 22 2.08 0.66 13.98
C SER A 22 3.00 1.08 15.11
N ASP A 23 2.69 2.18 15.79
CA ASP A 23 3.41 2.65 17.00
C ASP A 23 4.95 2.76 16.85
N GLY A 24 5.41 3.12 15.65
CA GLY A 24 6.84 3.25 15.34
C GLY A 24 7.53 1.93 14.98
N GLU A 25 6.85 0.80 15.12
CA GLU A 25 7.33 -0.50 14.65
C GLU A 25 6.86 -0.77 13.22
N ARG A 26 7.77 -1.35 12.44
CA ARG A 26 7.53 -1.79 11.08
C ARG A 26 7.40 -3.31 11.09
N SER A 27 6.21 -3.81 10.73
CA SER A 27 5.98 -5.24 10.55
C SER A 27 6.13 -5.65 9.08
N SER A 28 5.99 -6.94 8.81
CA SER A 28 6.48 -7.67 7.64
C SER A 28 6.40 -6.94 6.28
N LEU A 29 7.44 -7.15 5.47
CA LEU A 29 7.64 -6.54 4.15
C LEU A 29 7.24 -7.54 3.07
N GLN A 30 6.32 -7.15 2.19
CA GLN A 30 5.93 -7.94 1.04
C GLN A 30 6.15 -7.16 -0.25
N VAL A 31 6.77 -7.81 -1.24
CA VAL A 31 6.93 -7.22 -2.58
C VAL A 31 5.77 -7.70 -3.44
N VAL A 32 5.01 -6.77 -3.97
CA VAL A 32 3.89 -7.01 -4.90
C VAL A 32 4.14 -6.26 -6.20
N LYS A 33 3.43 -6.63 -7.28
CA LYS A 33 3.53 -5.83 -8.49
C LYS A 33 2.89 -4.47 -8.27
N THR A 34 3.54 -3.40 -8.73
CA THR A 34 3.00 -2.05 -8.70
C THR A 34 1.64 -1.96 -9.36
N THR A 35 1.42 -2.73 -10.45
CA THR A 35 0.12 -2.79 -11.13
C THR A 35 -0.97 -3.42 -10.26
N GLU A 36 -0.65 -4.48 -9.51
CA GLU A 36 -1.60 -5.16 -8.62
C GLU A 36 -1.96 -4.24 -7.45
N LEU A 37 -0.97 -3.55 -6.88
CA LEU A 37 -1.16 -2.54 -5.83
C LEU A 37 -2.04 -1.37 -6.30
N LEU A 38 -1.79 -0.84 -7.50
CA LEU A 38 -2.60 0.25 -8.07
C LEU A 38 -4.03 -0.21 -8.38
N LEU A 39 -4.21 -1.45 -8.84
CA LEU A 39 -5.54 -2.03 -9.07
C LEU A 39 -6.33 -2.19 -7.77
N ALA A 40 -5.70 -2.68 -6.70
CA ALA A 40 -6.32 -2.80 -5.39
C ALA A 40 -6.73 -1.41 -4.84
N ALA A 41 -5.82 -0.43 -4.94
CA ALA A 41 -6.13 0.96 -4.55
C ALA A 41 -7.29 1.53 -5.38
N ALA A 42 -7.34 1.29 -6.69
CA ALA A 42 -8.44 1.76 -7.53
C ALA A 42 -9.80 1.14 -7.19
N ARG A 43 -9.83 -0.09 -6.66
CA ARG A 43 -11.06 -0.79 -6.26
C ARG A 43 -11.58 -0.36 -4.89
N HIS A 44 -10.66 -0.11 -3.96
CA HIS A 44 -10.98 0.03 -2.54
C HIS A 44 -10.82 1.45 -2.00
N SER A 45 -10.07 2.31 -2.69
CA SER A 45 -9.92 3.72 -2.33
C SER A 45 -10.89 4.62 -3.06
N SER A 46 -11.35 5.67 -2.38
CA SER A 46 -12.08 6.76 -3.05
C SER A 46 -11.25 7.34 -4.22
N ALA A 47 -11.92 7.89 -5.23
CA ALA A 47 -11.23 8.46 -6.41
C ALA A 47 -10.16 9.49 -6.02
N VAL A 48 -10.45 10.37 -5.06
CA VAL A 48 -9.51 11.38 -4.57
C VAL A 48 -8.30 10.74 -3.89
N SER A 49 -8.52 9.74 -3.03
CA SER A 49 -7.44 8.99 -2.37
C SER A 49 -6.58 8.23 -3.37
N PHE A 50 -7.20 7.62 -4.38
CA PHE A 50 -6.51 6.90 -5.43
C PHE A 50 -5.63 7.82 -6.29
N ASP A 51 -6.12 8.99 -6.70
CA ASP A 51 -5.32 9.95 -7.48
C ASP A 51 -4.07 10.41 -6.72
N VAL A 52 -4.22 10.68 -5.42
CA VAL A 52 -3.10 11.02 -4.52
C VAL A 52 -2.13 9.84 -4.40
N PHE A 53 -2.64 8.63 -4.22
CA PHE A 53 -1.83 7.41 -4.12
C PHE A 53 -1.05 7.12 -5.41
N TYR A 54 -1.73 7.17 -6.56
CA TYR A 54 -1.14 6.99 -7.88
C TYR A 54 -0.07 8.04 -8.17
N GLY A 55 -0.38 9.32 -7.92
CA GLY A 55 0.57 10.41 -8.08
C GLY A 55 1.80 10.22 -7.19
N SER A 56 1.60 9.78 -5.95
CA SER A 56 2.68 9.47 -5.02
C SER A 56 3.53 8.28 -5.50
N LEU A 57 2.94 7.24 -6.10
CA LEU A 57 3.66 6.05 -6.63
C LEU A 57 4.16 6.19 -8.09
N ALA A 58 4.00 7.35 -8.71
CA ALA A 58 4.39 7.56 -10.10
C ALA A 58 5.91 7.42 -10.34
N SER A 59 6.74 7.66 -9.32
CA SER A 59 8.21 7.67 -9.42
C SER A 59 8.86 6.52 -8.66
N ILE A 60 9.99 6.00 -9.15
CA ILE A 60 10.80 5.01 -8.42
C ILE A 60 11.36 5.65 -7.15
N GLY A 61 11.33 4.91 -6.05
CA GLY A 61 11.79 5.36 -4.73
C GLY A 61 10.76 6.17 -3.96
N SER A 62 9.58 6.41 -4.53
CA SER A 62 8.52 7.15 -3.85
C SER A 62 7.82 6.31 -2.78
N TYR A 63 7.20 7.02 -1.82
CA TYR A 63 6.62 6.44 -0.61
C TYR A 63 5.26 7.06 -0.32
N VAL A 64 4.30 6.25 0.11
CA VAL A 64 2.96 6.70 0.48
C VAL A 64 2.38 5.88 1.62
N ALA A 65 1.65 6.56 2.49
CA ALA A 65 0.85 5.95 3.55
C ALA A 65 -0.61 5.81 3.08
N LEU A 66 -1.14 4.61 3.18
CA LEU A 66 -2.54 4.26 2.98
C LEU A 66 -3.23 4.35 4.35
N THR A 67 -4.17 5.28 4.51
CA THR A 67 -4.87 5.48 5.78
C THR A 67 -5.87 4.37 6.08
N THR A 68 -6.24 4.26 7.36
CA THR A 68 -6.79 3.08 8.04
C THR A 68 -8.17 2.57 7.60
N SER A 69 -9.05 3.37 7.00
CA SER A 69 -10.41 2.90 6.67
C SER A 69 -10.48 1.96 5.46
N GLU A 70 -9.47 1.99 4.57
CA GLU A 70 -9.45 1.23 3.31
C GLU A 70 -8.32 0.16 3.30
N THR A 71 -7.47 0.20 4.33
CA THR A 71 -6.26 -0.63 4.43
C THR A 71 -6.59 -2.12 4.50
N ASP A 72 -7.57 -2.53 5.29
CA ASP A 72 -7.93 -3.95 5.45
C ASP A 72 -8.42 -4.56 4.12
N ALA A 73 -9.18 -3.80 3.32
CA ALA A 73 -9.67 -4.26 2.02
C ALA A 73 -8.56 -4.36 0.97
N ILE A 74 -7.64 -3.39 0.93
CA ILE A 74 -6.45 -3.45 0.05
C ILE A 74 -5.54 -4.62 0.46
N ALA A 75 -5.34 -4.83 1.76
CA ALA A 75 -4.56 -5.94 2.28
C ALA A 75 -5.16 -7.30 1.92
N GLU A 76 -6.48 -7.44 2.02
CA GLU A 76 -7.20 -8.66 1.63
C GLU A 76 -7.08 -8.94 0.12
N ASP A 77 -7.33 -7.95 -0.75
CA ASP A 77 -7.24 -8.11 -2.21
C ASP A 77 -5.82 -8.49 -2.67
N LEU A 78 -4.80 -7.98 -1.97
CA LEU A 78 -3.39 -8.28 -2.22
C LEU A 78 -2.90 -9.55 -1.50
N SER A 79 -3.77 -10.23 -0.74
CA SER A 79 -3.41 -11.41 0.07
C SER A 79 -2.19 -11.15 0.97
N LEU A 80 -2.13 -9.96 1.58
CA LEU A 80 -1.03 -9.58 2.44
C LEU A 80 -1.18 -10.28 3.79
N SER A 81 -0.22 -11.13 4.12
CA SER A 81 -0.16 -11.79 5.42
C SER A 81 0.81 -11.03 6.31
N PHE A 82 0.27 -10.23 7.21
CA PHE A 82 1.05 -9.52 8.22
C PHE A 82 1.02 -10.35 9.51
N ALA A 83 2.20 -10.82 9.93
CA ALA A 83 2.42 -11.52 11.18
C ALA A 83 2.76 -10.54 12.31
#